data_AF-K5CFK4-F1
#
_entry.id   AF-K5CFK4-F1
#
_cell.length_a   1.000
_cell.length_b   1.000
_cell.length_c   1.000
_cell.angle_alpha   90.00
_cell.angle_beta   90.00
_cell.angle_gamma   90.00
#
_symmetry.space_group_name_H-M   'P 1'
#
loop_
_entity.id
_entity.type
_entity.pdbx_description
1 polymer ?
#
loop_
_entity_poly.entity_id
_entity_poly.type
_entity_poly.pdbx_seq_one_letter_code
_entity_poly.pdbx_strand_id
1 'polypeptide(L)' 'MILYHRTNIDIQSIDLEQCMPYKDFGRGFYLTDLEQQAKDMALRKAKFSPNTSPYVLKYEFDEKALN' A
#
# COMPACT_ATOMS: atom_id res chain seq x y z
N MET A 1 -5.07 -8.57 -12.80
CA MET A 1 -4.65 -7.15 -12.86
C MET A 1 -3.42 -6.87 -11.99
N ILE A 2 -2.78 -5.70 -12.15
CA ILE A 2 -1.76 -5.20 -11.23
C ILE A 2 -2.40 -4.31 -10.18
N LEU A 3 -2.07 -4.55 -8.92
CA LEU A 3 -2.49 -3.77 -7.77
C LEU A 3 -1.30 -3.12 -7.08
N TYR A 4 -1.54 -1.98 -6.43
CA TYR A 4 -0.54 -1.08 -5.89
C TYR A 4 -0.73 -0.86 -4.40
N HIS A 5 0.33 -1.07 -3.61
CA HIS A 5 0.38 -0.66 -2.21
C HIS A 5 1.21 0.62 -2.07
N ARG A 6 0.63 1.64 -1.44
CA ARG A 6 1.32 2.89 -1.13
C ARG A 6 1.92 2.86 0.27
N THR A 7 3.19 3.19 0.38
CA THR A 7 3.87 3.25 1.68
C THR A 7 4.99 4.28 1.67
N ASN A 8 5.50 4.61 2.85
CA ASN A 8 6.68 5.44 3.02
C ASN A 8 7.87 4.64 3.60
N ILE A 9 7.72 3.34 3.76
CA ILE A 9 8.77 2.44 4.23
C ILE A 9 9.00 1.35 3.19
N ASP A 10 10.23 0.89 3.09
CA ASP A 10 10.53 -0.27 2.26
C ASP A 10 10.03 -1.54 2.95
N ILE A 11 9.09 -2.25 2.33
CA ILE A 11 8.44 -3.43 2.91
C ILE A 11 8.99 -4.67 2.20
N GLN A 12 9.81 -5.43 2.94
CA GLN A 12 10.40 -6.67 2.46
C GLN A 12 9.48 -7.88 2.67
N SER A 13 8.63 -7.85 3.70
CA SER A 13 7.62 -8.88 3.98
C SER A 13 6.36 -8.25 4.55
N ILE A 14 5.20 -8.80 4.18
CA ILE A 14 3.90 -8.30 4.65
C ILE A 14 3.63 -8.86 6.04
N ASP A 15 3.55 -7.97 7.02
CA ASP A 15 3.13 -8.27 8.39
C ASP A 15 1.85 -7.47 8.72
N LEU A 16 0.76 -8.19 8.96
CA LEU A 16 -0.53 -7.57 9.27
C LEU A 16 -0.53 -6.88 10.63
N GLU A 17 0.27 -7.33 11.60
CA GLU A 17 0.37 -6.68 12.92
C GLU A 17 0.99 -5.28 12.82
N GLN A 18 1.82 -5.03 11.80
CA GLN A 18 2.40 -3.72 11.52
C GLN A 18 1.46 -2.82 10.69
N CYS A 19 0.36 -3.36 10.18
CA CYS A 19 -0.62 -2.57 9.44
C CYS A 19 -1.41 -1.66 10.38
N MET A 20 -1.76 -0.47 9.89
CA MET A 20 -2.48 0.53 10.68
C MET A 20 -3.82 -0.04 11.17
N PRO A 21 -4.09 -0.03 12.49
CA PRO A 21 -5.36 -0.50 13.01
C PRO A 21 -6.48 0.49 12.66
N TYR A 22 -7.72 -0.01 12.70
CA TYR A 22 -8.95 0.80 12.60
C TYR A 22 -9.10 1.59 11.29
N LYS A 23 -8.71 1.01 10.15
CA LYS A 23 -9.15 1.52 8.84
C LYS A 23 -10.61 1.14 8.57
N ASP A 24 -11.16 1.65 7.48
CA ASP A 24 -12.56 1.44 7.07
C ASP A 24 -12.96 -0.04 7.03
N PHE A 25 -12.02 -0.92 6.71
CA PHE A 25 -12.20 -2.38 6.68
C PHE A 25 -11.31 -3.11 7.70
N GLY A 26 -10.93 -2.45 8.79
CA GLY A 26 -10.11 -3.04 9.86
C GLY A 26 -8.59 -2.89 9.65
N ARG A 27 -7.83 -3.91 10.10
CA ARG A 27 -6.37 -3.97 9.98
C ARG A 27 -6.06 -4.84 8.76
N GLY A 28 -5.36 -4.29 7.77
CA GLY A 28 -5.06 -5.04 6.55
C GLY A 28 -4.02 -4.37 5.66
N PHE A 29 -3.53 -5.15 4.69
CA PHE A 29 -2.61 -4.67 3.67
C PHE A 29 -3.41 -4.24 2.42
N TYR A 30 -3.71 -2.94 2.36
CA TYR A 30 -4.61 -2.40 1.34
C TYR A 30 -3.90 -2.11 0.02
N LEU A 31 -4.61 -2.43 -1.06
CA LEU A 31 -4.15 -2.29 -2.44
C LEU A 31 -5.16 -1.46 -3.24
N THR A 32 -4.72 -0.86 -4.34
CA THR A 32 -5.56 -0.16 -5.32
C THR A 32 -5.08 -0.46 -6.74
N ASP A 33 -5.96 -0.43 -7.72
CA ASP A 33 -5.66 -0.49 -9.15
C ASP A 33 -5.25 0.90 -9.73
N LEU A 34 -5.40 1.98 -8.97
CA LEU A 34 -5.10 3.36 -9.38
C LEU A 34 -3.62 3.72 -9.11
N GLU A 35 -2.72 3.41 -10.04
CA GLU A 35 -1.28 3.62 -9.87
C GLU A 35 -0.90 5.07 -9.52
N GLN A 36 -1.46 6.05 -10.23
CA GLN A 36 -1.13 7.46 -10.00
C GLN A 36 -1.56 7.91 -8.60
N GLN A 37 -2.75 7.48 -8.15
CA GLN A 37 -3.22 7.79 -6.80
C GLN A 37 -2.32 7.16 -5.73
N ALA A 38 -1.82 5.94 -5.96
CA ALA A 38 -0.86 5.32 -5.05
C ALA A 38 0.45 6.12 -4.95
N LYS A 39 0.99 6.58 -6.09
CA LYS A 39 2.21 7.43 -6.15
C LYS A 39 2.02 8.75 -5.39
N ASP A 40 0.94 9.47 -5.67
CA ASP A 40 0.67 10.78 -5.05
C ASP A 40 0.51 10.66 -3.53
N MET A 41 -0.16 9.59 -3.08
CA MET A 41 -0.38 9.36 -1.66
C MET A 41 0.90 8.87 -0.94
N ALA A 42 1.76 8.09 -1.59
CA ALA A 42 3.07 7.71 -1.05
C ALA A 42 3.96 8.95 -0.86
N LEU A 43 4.01 9.82 -1.88
CA LEU A 43 4.71 11.12 -1.81
C LEU A 43 4.19 11.99 -0.67
N ARG A 44 2.86 12.14 -0.57
CA ARG A 44 2.23 12.88 0.52
C ARG A 44 2.61 12.29 1.88
N LYS A 45 2.57 10.98 2.05
CA LYS A 45 2.88 10.31 3.33
C LYS A 45 4.33 10.53 3.73
N ALA A 46 5.27 10.36 2.80
CA ALA A 46 6.70 10.57 3.04
C ALA A 46 7.01 12.03 3.39
N LYS A 47 6.35 13.01 2.73
CA LYS A 47 6.51 14.44 3.03
C LYS A 47 6.25 14.79 4.50
N PHE A 48 5.33 14.10 5.17
CA PHE A 48 4.96 14.34 6.56
C PHE A 48 5.59 13.35 7.54
N SER A 49 6.49 12.47 7.08
CA SER A 49 7.11 11.41 7.89
C SER A 49 8.63 11.53 7.83
N PRO A 50 9.30 12.02 8.88
CA PRO A 50 10.75 12.19 8.91
C PRO A 50 11.50 10.87 8.64
N ASN A 51 12.63 10.94 7.93
CA ASN A 51 13.49 9.78 7.63
C ASN A 51 12.81 8.62 6.89
N THR A 52 11.81 8.93 6.06
CA THR A 52 11.11 7.93 5.24
C THR A 52 11.15 8.30 3.77
N SER A 53 10.86 7.35 2.88
CA SER A 53 10.90 7.54 1.42
C SER A 53 9.64 6.98 0.78
N PRO A 54 9.09 7.60 -0.26
CA PRO A 54 7.86 7.11 -0.88
C PRO A 54 8.14 5.81 -1.66
N TYR A 55 7.32 4.78 -1.44
CA TYR A 55 7.34 3.54 -2.20
C TYR A 55 5.95 3.18 -2.70
N VAL A 56 5.91 2.60 -3.90
CA VAL A 56 4.72 1.99 -4.49
C VAL A 56 5.07 0.56 -4.87
N LEU A 57 4.59 -0.40 -4.08
CA LEU A 57 4.80 -1.82 -4.33
C LEU A 57 3.75 -2.33 -5.31
N LYS A 58 4.15 -3.22 -6.21
CA LYS A 58 3.29 -3.78 -7.26
C LYS A 58 3.05 -5.26 -7.00
N TYR A 59 1.81 -5.69 -7.10
CA TYR A 59 1.40 -7.07 -6.94
C TYR A 59 0.54 -7.50 -8.12
N GLU A 60 0.78 -8.70 -8.62
CA GLU A 60 -0.11 -9.33 -9.58
C GLU A 60 -1.28 -9.98 -8.83
N PHE A 61 -2.49 -9.71 -9.30
CA PHE A 61 -3.73 -10.27 -8.76
C PHE A 61 -4.45 -11.08 -9.82
N ASP A 62 -4.69 -12.36 -9.54
CA ASP A 62 -5.52 -13.22 -10.37
C ASP A 62 -6.99 -12.90 -10.14
N GLU A 63 -7.62 -12.29 -11.14
CA GLU A 63 -9.04 -11.91 -11.08
C GLU A 63 -9.98 -13.10 -10.94
N LYS A 64 -9.52 -14.32 -11.28
CA LYS A 64 -10.30 -15.54 -11.07
C LYS A 64 -10.57 -15.80 -9.58
N ALA A 65 -9.77 -15.24 -8.68
CA ALA A 65 -9.97 -15.37 -7.24
C ALA A 65 -11.18 -14.59 -6.70
N LEU A 66 -11.83 -13.75 -7.52
CA LEU A 66 -13.05 -13.02 -7.15
C LEU A 66 -14.35 -13.82 -7.36
N ASN A 67 -14.28 -15.00 -7.98
CA ASN A 67 -15.43 -15.80 -8.40
C ASN A 67 -15.54 -17.13 -7.66
#